data_AF-A0A3E0MQD5-F1
#
_entry.id   AF-A0A3E0MQD5-F1
#
_cell.length_a   1.000
_cell.length_b   1.000
_cell.length_c   1.000
_cell.angle_alpha   90.00
_cell.angle_beta   90.00
_cell.angle_gamma   90.00
#
_symmetry.space_group_name_H-M   'P 1'
#
loop_
_entity.id
_entity.type
_entity.pdbx_description
1 polymer ?
#
loop_
_entity_poly.entity_id
_entity_poly.type
_entity_poly.pdbx_seq_one_letter_code
_entity_poly.pdbx_strand_id
1 'polypeptide(L)'
;MSPEQKQYERAFEVIEAYGADAAKWPQDERSSIERCVAQSAELQAHLQTHAALDESLNNLVARPSLNPEIIAQQIAAHPQRISIAQRLQLQLERLTESMMVAFWKPVFAASFVFLVGVGAGTVALEPVEDWSQAEHISFALIGEE
;
A
#
# COMPACT_ATOMS: atom_id res chain seq x y z
N MET A 1 18.09 27.55 -9.80
CA MET A 1 17.96 27.52 -8.33
C MET A 1 19.29 27.85 -7.68
N SER A 2 19.27 28.75 -6.71
CA SER A 2 20.43 29.03 -5.84
C SER A 2 20.78 27.78 -5.00
N PRO A 3 22.06 27.52 -4.68
CA PRO A 3 22.45 26.45 -3.77
C PRO A 3 21.72 26.53 -2.40
N GLU A 4 21.44 27.75 -1.93
CA GLU A 4 20.70 27.98 -0.68
C GLU A 4 19.24 27.53 -0.77
N GLN A 5 18.60 27.73 -1.93
CA GLN A 5 17.22 27.29 -2.17
C GLN A 5 17.12 25.77 -2.18
N LYS A 6 18.11 25.07 -2.76
CA LYS A 6 18.15 23.61 -2.76
C LYS A 6 18.34 23.04 -1.35
N GLN A 7 19.16 23.69 -0.53
CA GLN A 7 19.35 23.29 0.87
C GLN A 7 18.10 23.53 1.70
N TYR A 8 17.39 24.63 1.46
CA TYR A 8 16.11 24.91 2.09
C TYR A 8 15.06 23.87 1.74
N GLU A 9 14.88 23.58 0.44
CA GLU A 9 13.92 22.58 -0.04
C GLU A 9 14.25 21.19 0.52
N ARG A 10 15.54 20.83 0.55
CA ARG A 10 15.97 19.58 1.14
C ARG A 10 15.70 19.50 2.65
N ALA A 11 15.94 20.59 3.39
CA ALA A 11 15.63 20.65 4.81
C ALA A 11 14.12 20.50 5.06
N PHE A 12 13.29 21.11 4.22
CA PHE A 12 11.84 20.99 4.26
C PHE A 12 11.39 19.54 4.03
N GLU A 13 11.88 18.88 2.97
CA GLU A 13 11.58 17.47 2.68
C GLU A 13 11.93 16.53 3.84
N VAL A 14 13.08 16.76 4.49
CA VAL A 14 13.52 15.92 5.60
C VAL A 14 12.64 16.13 6.84
N ILE A 15 12.26 17.37 7.14
CA ILE A 15 11.35 17.66 8.25
C ILE A 15 9.98 17.04 7.99
N GLU A 16 9.45 17.14 6.77
CA GLU A 16 8.19 16.48 6.38
C GLU A 16 8.24 14.95 6.51
N ALA A 17 9.35 14.33 6.10
CA ALA A 17 9.46 12.87 6.07
C ALA A 17 9.77 12.25 7.45
N TYR A 18 10.55 12.94 8.29
CA TYR A 18 11.07 12.38 9.55
C TYR A 18 10.53 13.07 10.81
N GLY A 19 9.77 14.15 10.66
CA GLY A 19 9.22 14.94 11.76
C GLY A 19 10.26 15.81 12.46
N ALA A 20 9.91 16.29 13.65
CA ALA A 20 10.71 17.27 14.39
C ALA A 20 11.91 16.68 15.14
N ASP A 21 11.98 15.35 15.26
CA ASP A 21 13.06 14.68 15.98
C ASP A 21 14.34 14.57 15.13
N ALA A 22 15.30 15.45 15.43
CA ALA A 22 16.60 15.48 14.77
C ALA A 22 17.39 14.16 14.88
N ALA A 23 17.10 13.33 15.90
CA ALA A 23 17.76 12.02 16.04
C ALA A 23 17.36 11.05 14.91
N LYS A 24 16.19 11.24 14.29
CA LYS A 24 15.68 10.41 13.18
C LYS A 24 16.13 10.89 11.80
N TRP A 25 16.67 12.10 11.70
CA TRP A 25 17.14 12.64 10.42
C TRP A 25 18.37 11.87 9.90
N PRO A 26 18.56 11.80 8.57
CA PRO A 26 19.75 11.20 7.96
C PRO A 26 21.04 11.79 8.54
N GLN A 27 21.97 10.93 8.99
CA GLN A 27 23.19 11.37 9.69
C GLN A 27 24.06 12.31 8.85
N ASP A 28 24.18 12.02 7.56
CA ASP A 28 25.04 12.78 6.64
C ASP A 28 24.53 14.23 6.42
N GLU A 29 23.21 14.44 6.51
CA GLU A 29 22.57 15.71 6.19
C GLU A 29 22.16 16.51 7.44
N ARG A 30 22.07 15.87 8.61
CA ARG A 30 21.58 16.44 9.88
C ARG A 30 22.20 17.80 10.21
N SER A 31 23.53 17.88 10.21
CA SER A 31 24.25 19.11 10.56
C SER A 31 24.02 20.26 9.57
N SER A 32 23.72 19.94 8.30
CA SER A 32 23.40 20.94 7.28
C SER A 32 21.97 21.44 7.46
N ILE A 33 21.04 20.55 7.78
CA ILE A 33 19.63 20.86 8.02
C ILE A 33 19.50 21.71 9.29
N GLU A 34 20.16 21.34 10.40
CA GLU A 34 20.17 22.14 11.64
C GLU A 34 20.64 23.57 11.39
N ARG A 35 21.68 23.76 10.58
CA ARG A 35 22.18 25.08 10.21
C ARG A 35 21.16 25.85 9.36
N CYS A 36 20.49 25.18 8.43
CA CYS A 36 19.47 25.78 7.58
C CYS A 36 18.23 26.21 8.40
N VAL A 37 17.78 25.35 9.32
CA VAL A 37 16.69 25.65 10.26
C VAL A 37 17.07 26.83 11.16
N ALA A 38 18.30 26.88 11.68
CA ALA A 38 18.75 28.01 12.51
C ALA A 38 18.73 29.36 11.76
N GLN A 39 18.86 29.34 10.43
CA GLN A 39 18.91 30.54 9.58
C GLN A 39 17.54 30.98 9.05
N SER A 40 16.53 30.11 9.05
CA SER A 40 15.20 30.40 8.50
C SER A 40 14.11 30.29 9.55
N ALA A 41 13.42 31.40 9.80
CA ALA A 41 12.26 31.45 10.68
C ALA A 41 11.09 30.58 10.15
N GLU A 42 10.98 30.40 8.83
CA GLU A 42 9.94 29.58 8.21
C GLU A 42 10.13 28.09 8.52
N LEU A 43 11.37 27.59 8.40
CA LEU A 43 11.68 26.21 8.78
C LEU A 43 11.54 25.97 10.29
N GLN A 44 11.83 26.97 11.12
CA GLN A 44 11.58 26.88 12.56
C GLN A 44 10.10 26.74 12.89
N ALA A 45 9.25 27.55 12.24
CA ALA A 45 7.80 27.45 12.39
C ALA A 45 7.27 26.08 11.89
N HIS A 46 7.85 25.58 10.80
CA HIS A 46 7.51 24.27 10.26
C HIS A 46 7.89 23.14 11.22
N LEU A 47 9.10 23.20 11.79
CA LEU A 47 9.57 22.23 12.80
C LEU A 47 8.71 22.28 14.06
N GLN A 48 8.29 23.46 14.52
CA GLN A 48 7.38 23.59 15.67
C GLN A 48 6.00 22.95 15.40
N THR A 49 5.47 23.09 14.19
CA THR A 49 4.22 22.42 13.78
C THR A 49 4.35 20.91 13.87
N HIS A 50 5.44 20.36 13.31
CA HIS A 50 5.73 18.93 13.39
C HIS A 50 5.97 18.46 14.83
N ALA A 51 6.63 19.27 15.67
CA ALA A 51 6.85 18.93 17.08
C ALA A 51 5.53 18.85 17.86
N ALA A 52 4.61 19.80 17.63
CA ALA A 52 3.29 19.78 18.25
C ALA A 52 2.45 18.58 17.78
N LEU A 53 2.57 18.21 16.50
CA LEU A 53 1.95 17.00 15.96
C LEU A 53 2.54 15.74 16.63
N ASP A 54 3.86 15.62 16.68
CA ASP A 54 4.56 14.50 17.31
C ASP A 54 4.18 14.36 18.80
N GLU A 55 4.08 15.47 19.53
CA GLU A 55 3.60 15.48 20.91
C GLU A 55 2.13 15.00 21.01
N SER A 56 1.26 15.50 20.13
CA SER A 56 -0.15 15.08 20.12
C SER A 56 -0.29 13.58 19.84
N LEU A 57 0.50 13.02 18.91
CA LEU A 57 0.50 11.60 18.57
C LEU A 57 1.07 10.74 19.70
N ASN A 58 2.14 11.19 20.36
CA ASN A 58 2.72 10.47 21.50
C ASN A 58 1.79 10.44 22.72
N ASN A 59 0.92 11.43 22.86
CA ASN A 59 -0.08 11.51 23.93
C ASN A 59 -1.32 10.62 23.66
N LEU A 60 -1.47 10.05 22.46
CA LEU A 60 -2.55 9.10 22.19
C LEU A 60 -2.26 7.78 22.93
N VAL A 61 -3.11 7.48 23.91
CA VAL A 61 -3.04 6.28 24.77
C VAL A 61 -3.38 4.99 24.00
N ALA A 62 -3.99 5.11 22.82
CA ALA A 62 -4.31 3.99 21.94
C ALA A 62 -3.03 3.42 21.31
N ARG A 63 -2.27 2.63 22.07
CA ARG A 63 -1.30 1.70 21.50
C ARG A 63 -2.08 0.46 21.07
N PRO A 64 -2.23 0.18 19.77
CA PRO A 64 -2.84 -1.06 19.34
C PRO A 64 -1.98 -2.21 19.86
N SER A 65 -2.40 -2.84 20.95
CA SER A 65 -1.81 -4.08 21.42
C SER A 65 -2.33 -5.18 20.50
N LEU A 66 -1.53 -5.52 19.51
CA LEU A 66 -1.77 -6.69 18.66
C LEU A 66 -1.65 -7.93 19.54
N ASN A 67 -2.77 -8.42 20.06
CA ASN A 67 -2.80 -9.70 20.75
C ASN A 67 -2.73 -10.80 19.67
N PRO A 68 -1.62 -11.54 19.57
CA PRO A 68 -1.43 -12.53 18.50
C PRO A 68 -2.49 -13.63 18.55
N GLU A 69 -3.05 -13.92 19.73
CA GLU A 69 -4.10 -14.93 19.89
C GLU A 69 -5.44 -14.45 19.31
N ILE A 70 -5.78 -13.16 19.49
CA ILE A 70 -7.00 -12.57 18.93
C ILE A 70 -6.88 -12.51 17.40
N ILE A 71 -5.72 -12.15 16.88
CA ILE A 71 -5.45 -12.11 15.43
C ILE A 71 -5.54 -13.52 14.83
N ALA A 72 -4.91 -14.51 15.46
CA ALA A 72 -4.99 -15.90 15.01
C ALA A 72 -6.43 -16.43 15.02
N GLN A 73 -7.20 -16.10 16.05
CA GLN A 73 -8.61 -16.46 16.13
C GLN A 73 -9.46 -15.74 15.08
N GLN A 74 -9.23 -14.47 14.79
CA GLN A 74 -9.94 -13.74 13.72
C GLN A 74 -9.58 -14.26 12.34
N ILE A 75 -8.31 -14.56 12.06
CA ILE A 75 -7.88 -15.16 10.79
C ILE A 75 -8.50 -16.56 10.63
N ALA A 76 -8.53 -17.36 11.70
CA ALA A 76 -9.13 -18.70 11.67
C ALA A 76 -10.67 -18.65 11.57
N ALA A 77 -11.31 -17.65 12.17
CA ALA A 77 -12.75 -17.45 12.15
C ALA A 77 -13.24 -16.82 10.85
N HIS A 78 -12.36 -16.17 10.07
CA HIS A 78 -12.71 -15.68 8.75
C HIS A 78 -12.59 -16.81 7.74
N PRO A 79 -13.71 -17.40 7.23
CA PRO A 79 -13.62 -18.42 6.21
C PRO A 79 -12.96 -17.77 5.00
N GLN A 80 -11.77 -18.25 4.63
CA GLN A 80 -11.14 -17.86 3.39
C GLN A 80 -12.13 -18.19 2.28
N ARG A 81 -12.82 -17.16 1.78
CA ARG A 81 -13.72 -17.28 0.64
C ARG A 81 -12.83 -17.63 -0.53
N ILE A 82 -12.68 -18.93 -0.78
CA ILE A 82 -12.02 -19.43 -1.98
C ILE A 82 -12.74 -18.76 -3.13
N SER A 83 -12.03 -17.82 -3.77
CA SER A 83 -12.56 -17.05 -4.87
C SER A 83 -13.03 -18.03 -5.94
N ILE A 84 -14.13 -17.68 -6.63
CA ILE A 84 -14.59 -18.46 -7.79
C ILE A 84 -13.44 -18.64 -8.78
N ALA A 85 -12.52 -17.68 -8.88
CA ALA A 85 -11.30 -17.75 -9.67
C ALA A 85 -10.34 -18.85 -9.21
N GLN A 86 -10.15 -19.05 -7.90
CA GLN A 86 -9.31 -20.12 -7.37
C GLN A 86 -9.94 -21.51 -7.57
N ARG A 87 -11.27 -21.61 -7.47
CA ARG A 87 -11.99 -22.86 -7.83
C ARG A 87 -11.87 -23.15 -9.33
N LEU A 88 -11.99 -22.12 -10.18
CA LEU A 88 -11.75 -22.24 -11.62
C LEU A 88 -10.33 -22.69 -11.89
N GLN A 89 -9.33 -22.11 -11.25
CA GLN A 89 -7.93 -22.48 -11.42
C GLN A 89 -7.68 -23.96 -11.09
N LEU A 90 -8.20 -24.45 -9.96
CA LEU A 90 -8.10 -25.88 -9.59
C LEU A 90 -8.82 -26.81 -10.57
N GLN A 91 -9.96 -26.37 -11.13
CA GLN A 91 -10.67 -27.12 -12.16
C GLN A 91 -9.93 -27.10 -13.50
N LEU A 92 -9.34 -25.96 -13.87
CA LEU A 92 -8.52 -25.83 -15.07
C LEU A 92 -7.27 -26.71 -14.98
N GLU A 93 -6.61 -26.75 -13.83
CA GLU A 93 -5.41 -27.58 -13.60
C GLU A 93 -5.74 -29.07 -13.77
N ARG A 94 -6.87 -29.51 -13.18
CA ARG A 94 -7.38 -30.87 -13.34
C ARG A 94 -7.79 -31.19 -14.79
N LEU A 95 -8.35 -30.21 -15.51
CA LEU A 95 -8.70 -30.36 -16.93
C LEU A 95 -7.45 -30.40 -17.81
N THR A 96 -6.43 -29.61 -17.53
CA THR A 96 -5.16 -29.64 -18.28
C THR A 96 -4.43 -30.96 -18.11
N GLU A 97 -4.43 -31.52 -16.89
CA GLU A 97 -3.86 -32.84 -16.62
C GLU A 97 -4.63 -33.93 -17.38
N SER A 98 -5.97 -33.85 -17.41
CA SER A 98 -6.82 -34.75 -18.20
C SER A 98 -6.65 -34.57 -19.72
N MET A 99 -6.38 -33.35 -20.19
CA MET A 99 -6.18 -33.04 -21.62
C MET A 99 -4.81 -33.49 -22.13
N MET A 100 -3.76 -33.45 -21.30
CA MET A 100 -2.42 -33.94 -21.63
C MET A 100 -2.40 -35.46 -21.94
N VAL A 101 -3.36 -36.22 -21.40
CA VAL A 101 -3.48 -37.68 -21.64
C VAL A 101 -4.19 -38.00 -22.97
N ALA A 102 -4.96 -37.04 -23.53
CA ALA A 102 -5.75 -37.25 -24.74
C ALA A 102 -5.18 -36.42 -25.91
N PHE A 103 -4.38 -37.08 -26.77
CA PHE A 103 -3.62 -36.48 -27.87
C PHE A 103 -4.39 -35.59 -28.89
N TRP A 104 -5.73 -35.64 -28.92
CA TRP A 104 -6.55 -34.84 -29.85
C TRP A 104 -7.17 -33.58 -29.21
N LYS A 105 -7.16 -33.47 -27.88
CA LYS A 105 -7.76 -32.33 -27.15
C LYS A 105 -6.95 -31.02 -27.11
N PRO A 106 -5.60 -30.96 -27.26
CA PRO A 106 -4.87 -29.69 -27.13
C PRO A 106 -5.17 -28.70 -28.28
N VAL A 107 -5.52 -29.21 -29.47
CA VAL A 107 -5.94 -28.38 -30.62
C VAL A 107 -7.24 -27.63 -30.31
N PHE A 108 -8.18 -28.27 -29.62
CA PHE A 108 -9.42 -27.63 -29.18
C PHE A 108 -9.20 -26.63 -28.05
N ALA A 109 -8.29 -26.93 -27.10
CA ALA A 109 -7.93 -25.99 -26.03
C ALA A 109 -7.37 -24.69 -26.61
N ALA A 110 -6.42 -24.79 -27.55
CA ALA A 110 -5.80 -23.63 -28.17
C ALA A 110 -6.81 -22.78 -28.95
N SER A 111 -7.71 -23.43 -29.71
CA SER A 111 -8.76 -22.73 -30.45
C SER A 111 -9.77 -22.02 -29.53
N PHE A 112 -10.13 -22.65 -28.40
CA PHE A 112 -11.04 -22.07 -27.42
C PHE A 112 -10.42 -20.87 -26.68
N VAL A 113 -9.18 -20.98 -26.21
CA VAL A 113 -8.45 -19.86 -25.58
C VAL A 113 -8.30 -18.70 -26.55
N PHE A 114 -8.01 -18.98 -27.83
CA PHE A 114 -7.93 -17.97 -28.87
C PHE A 114 -9.27 -17.25 -29.08
N LEU A 115 -10.38 -18.00 -29.19
CA LEU A 115 -11.72 -17.43 -29.32
C LEU A 115 -12.16 -16.60 -28.10
N VAL A 116 -11.88 -17.07 -26.89
CA VAL A 116 -12.19 -16.33 -25.65
C VAL A 116 -11.33 -15.08 -25.53
N GLY A 117 -10.03 -15.15 -25.86
CA GLY A 117 -9.12 -14.01 -25.84
C GLY A 117 -9.50 -12.93 -26.86
N VAL A 118 -9.86 -13.33 -28.08
CA VAL A 118 -10.38 -12.39 -29.09
C VAL A 118 -11.73 -11.81 -28.67
N GLY A 119 -12.63 -12.62 -28.13
CA GLY A 119 -13.92 -12.16 -27.62
C GLY A 119 -13.76 -11.13 -26.51
N ALA A 120 -13.00 -11.48 -25.46
CA ALA A 120 -12.74 -10.61 -24.31
C ALA A 120 -11.95 -9.34 -24.68
N GLY A 121 -11.04 -9.40 -25.66
CA GLY A 121 -10.28 -8.24 -26.11
C GLY A 121 -11.09 -7.20 -26.89
N THR A 122 -12.26 -7.57 -27.45
CA THR A 122 -13.13 -6.63 -28.18
C THR A 122 -14.12 -5.90 -27.26
N VAL A 123 -14.47 -6.50 -26.13
CA VAL A 123 -15.11 -5.81 -25.01
C VAL A 123 -14.01 -5.27 -24.10
N ALA A 124 -13.32 -4.23 -24.57
CA ALA A 124 -12.52 -3.39 -23.68
C ALA A 124 -13.46 -2.81 -22.61
N LEU A 125 -13.61 -3.53 -21.50
CA LEU A 125 -14.02 -2.96 -20.24
C LEU A 125 -12.92 -1.96 -19.90
N GLU A 126 -13.23 -0.67 -20.04
CA GLU A 126 -12.41 0.38 -19.44
C GLU A 126 -12.10 -0.06 -18.00
N PRO A 127 -10.83 -0.10 -17.60
CA PRO A 127 -10.50 -0.37 -16.21
C PRO A 127 -11.17 0.73 -15.40
N VAL A 128 -12.16 0.34 -14.59
CA VAL A 128 -12.73 1.26 -13.60
C VAL A 128 -11.59 1.52 -12.61
N GLU A 129 -10.90 2.64 -12.78
CA GLU A 129 -9.94 3.20 -11.82
C GLU A 129 -10.69 3.80 -10.62
N ASP A 130 -11.81 3.19 -10.24
CA ASP A 130 -12.60 3.62 -9.09
C ASP A 130 -12.05 2.95 -7.83
N TRP A 131 -10.96 3.53 -7.34
CA TRP A 131 -10.34 3.15 -6.08
C TRP A 131 -11.18 3.53 -4.85
N SER A 132 -12.32 4.23 -5.03
CA SER A 132 -13.20 4.63 -3.92
C SER A 132 -13.75 3.45 -3.11
N GLN A 133 -13.88 2.27 -3.73
CA GLN A 133 -14.30 1.04 -3.05
C GLN A 133 -13.23 0.50 -2.09
N ALA A 134 -11.94 0.75 -2.35
CA ALA A 134 -10.87 0.35 -1.45
C ALA A 134 -10.85 1.21 -0.17
N GLU A 135 -11.21 2.49 -0.27
CA GLU A 135 -11.25 3.42 0.86
C GLU A 135 -12.28 3.01 1.92
N HIS A 136 -13.44 2.49 1.50
CA HIS A 136 -14.49 2.04 2.41
C HIS A 136 -14.07 0.87 3.32
N ILE A 137 -13.16 -0.01 2.86
CA ILE A 137 -12.69 -1.16 3.64
C ILE A 137 -11.79 -0.70 4.79
N SER A 138 -10.98 0.33 4.56
CA SER A 138 -10.08 0.93 5.56
C SER A 138 -10.84 1.65 6.68
N PHE A 139 -11.90 2.40 6.36
CA PHE A 139 -12.64 3.16 7.38
C PHE A 139 -13.70 2.35 8.13
N ALA A 140 -14.26 1.30 7.53
CA ALA A 140 -15.20 0.42 8.21
C ALA A 140 -14.54 -0.37 9.37
N LEU A 141 -13.22 -0.57 9.34
CA LEU A 141 -12.48 -1.26 10.40
C LEU A 141 -12.18 -0.36 11.62
N ILE A 142 -12.37 0.96 11.51
CA ILE A 142 -12.06 1.95 12.57
C ILE A 142 -13.35 2.44 13.27
N GLY A 143 -14.53 2.09 12.74
CA GLY A 143 -15.82 2.65 13.16
C GLY A 143 -16.68 1.81 14.13
N GLU A 144 -16.21 0.65 14.59
CA GLU A 144 -16.93 -0.11 15.64
C GLU A 144 -16.17 -0.05 16.97
N GLU A 145 -16.28 1.09 17.65
CA GLU A 145 -16.24 1.20 19.12
C GLU A 145 -17.46 1.95 19.62
#